data_AF-A0A925U085-F1
#
_entry.id   AF-A0A925U085-F1
#
_cell.length_a   1.000
_cell.length_b   1.000
_cell.length_c   1.000
_cell.angle_alpha   90.00
_cell.angle_beta   90.00
_cell.angle_gamma   90.00
#
_symmetry.space_group_name_H-M   'P 1'
#
loop_
_entity.id
_entity.type
_entity.pdbx_description
1 polymer ?
#
loop_
_entity_poly.entity_id
_entity_poly.type
_entity_poly.pdbx_seq_one_letter_code
_entity_poly.pdbx_strand_id
1 'polypeptide(L)'
;MQEARHDSSKSNFQIDRITAFTDGVFAIAITLLVIEIRVPELHDKTDEALWDRLSEMALIFLGFIISFGIIGHYWSVHHRIFGYVNKYTSNLIWINLAFLLSVVLLPFSSGLFGVYGTYINMNIPYIIYVANMALVGLMNILLWGYVSKPSRKILTHEISPSRIRLGIYRSLVVPIILIISLLVSFILPVFARFIPFTIPLVLHYGMRRLERKADNDPLKTQTTNSTK
;
A
#
# COMPACT_ATOMS: atom_id res chain seq x y z
N MET A 1 1.80 35.05 24.01
CA MET A 1 2.52 34.42 22.87
C MET A 1 3.30 33.16 23.24
N GLN A 2 3.75 32.97 24.48
CA GLN A 2 4.51 31.78 24.91
C GLN A 2 3.64 30.50 25.04
N GLU A 3 2.41 30.60 25.53
CA GLU A 3 1.51 29.43 25.69
C GLU A 3 1.12 28.77 24.36
N ALA A 4 0.80 29.55 23.32
CA ALA A 4 0.45 29.03 22.00
C ALA A 4 1.61 28.29 21.31
N ARG A 5 2.86 28.67 21.57
CA ARG A 5 4.06 27.94 21.10
C ARG A 5 4.29 26.64 21.86
N HIS A 6 3.92 26.60 23.15
CA HIS A 6 4.09 25.41 23.97
C HIS A 6 3.09 24.31 23.58
N ASP A 7 1.88 24.67 23.15
CA ASP A 7 0.84 23.73 22.73
C ASP A 7 1.09 23.15 21.32
N SER A 8 1.56 23.97 20.38
CA SER A 8 1.95 23.49 19.04
C SER A 8 3.16 22.55 19.07
N SER A 9 4.15 22.82 19.93
CA SER A 9 5.31 21.92 20.11
C SER A 9 4.90 20.52 20.61
N LYS A 10 3.94 20.45 21.54
CA LYS A 10 3.40 19.18 22.04
C LYS A 10 2.60 18.44 20.97
N SER A 11 1.77 19.15 20.20
CA SER A 11 1.00 18.56 19.09
C SER A 11 1.93 17.95 18.03
N ASN A 12 2.95 18.69 17.60
CA ASN A 12 3.92 18.21 16.63
C ASN A 12 4.66 16.97 17.14
N PHE A 13 5.11 16.98 18.40
CA PHE A 13 5.75 15.82 19.01
C PHE A 13 4.85 14.57 19.03
N GLN A 14 3.54 14.70 19.27
CA GLN A 14 2.62 13.57 19.22
C GLN A 14 2.39 13.06 17.79
N ILE A 15 2.36 13.95 16.79
CA ILE A 15 2.28 13.57 15.37
C ILE A 15 3.55 12.80 14.98
N ASP A 16 4.72 13.28 15.37
CA ASP A 16 6.00 12.61 15.11
C ASP A 16 6.02 11.20 15.70
N ARG A 17 5.47 11.02 16.91
CA ARG A 17 5.34 9.68 17.53
C ARG A 17 4.42 8.75 16.73
N ILE A 18 3.30 9.25 16.23
CA ILE A 18 2.36 8.46 15.41
C ILE A 18 3.04 8.06 14.09
N THR A 19 3.75 8.99 13.46
CA THR A 19 4.50 8.74 12.22
C THR A 19 5.61 7.73 12.46
N ALA A 20 6.43 7.89 13.51
CA ALA A 20 7.50 6.97 13.86
C ALA A 20 6.99 5.56 14.18
N PHE A 21 5.87 5.44 14.90
CA PHE A 21 5.21 4.15 15.13
C PHE A 21 4.76 3.50 13.81
N THR A 22 4.16 4.29 12.93
CA THR A 22 3.68 3.81 11.62
C THR A 22 4.86 3.33 10.75
N ASP A 23 5.93 4.12 10.67
CA ASP A 23 7.15 3.77 9.94
C ASP A 23 7.79 2.47 10.50
N GLY A 24 7.83 2.32 11.82
CA GLY A 24 8.28 1.10 12.47
C GLY A 24 7.45 -0.13 12.08
N VAL A 25 6.13 -0.01 12.06
CA VAL A 25 5.23 -1.10 11.64
C VAL A 25 5.43 -1.46 10.16
N PHE A 26 5.55 -0.46 9.28
CA PHE A 26 5.85 -0.70 7.86
C PHE A 26 7.20 -1.38 7.66
N ALA A 27 8.25 -0.93 8.37
CA ALA A 27 9.58 -1.55 8.30
C ALA A 27 9.53 -3.03 8.71
N ILE A 28 8.85 -3.35 9.82
CA ILE A 28 8.66 -4.74 10.26
C ILE A 28 7.90 -5.53 9.19
N ALA A 29 6.76 -5.05 8.71
CA ALA A 29 5.97 -5.75 7.69
C ALA A 29 6.78 -6.03 6.41
N ILE A 30 7.58 -5.06 5.94
CA ILE A 30 8.46 -5.23 4.78
C ILE A 30 9.52 -6.31 5.04
N THR A 31 10.16 -6.29 6.22
CA THR A 31 11.20 -7.29 6.54
C THR A 31 10.64 -8.68 6.79
N LEU A 32 9.42 -8.82 7.32
CA LEU A 32 8.79 -10.12 7.52
C LEU A 32 8.48 -10.84 6.19
N LEU A 33 8.31 -10.11 5.08
CA LEU A 33 8.11 -10.72 3.76
C LEU A 33 9.25 -11.66 3.36
N VAL A 34 10.51 -11.35 3.73
CA VAL A 34 11.65 -12.19 3.32
C VAL A 34 11.68 -13.52 4.08
N ILE A 35 11.11 -13.56 5.28
CA ILE A 35 11.06 -14.77 6.12
C ILE A 35 10.17 -15.85 5.48
N GLU A 36 9.19 -15.44 4.66
CA GLU A 36 8.34 -16.37 3.91
C GLU A 36 9.10 -17.07 2.77
N ILE A 37 10.25 -16.54 2.33
CA ILE A 37 11.13 -17.21 1.38
C ILE A 37 12.02 -18.20 2.14
N ARG A 38 11.51 -19.42 2.34
CA ARG A 38 12.23 -20.46 3.07
C ARG A 38 13.36 -21.04 2.22
N VAL A 39 14.51 -21.25 2.84
CA VAL A 39 15.63 -21.96 2.22
C VAL A 39 15.17 -23.40 1.90
N PRO A 40 15.39 -23.92 0.68
CA PRO A 40 14.95 -25.25 0.31
C PRO A 40 15.76 -26.32 1.06
N GLU A 41 15.08 -27.32 1.59
CA GLU A 41 15.71 -28.50 2.17
C GLU A 41 16.03 -29.51 1.06
N LEU A 42 17.28 -29.97 0.99
CA LEU A 42 17.74 -30.92 -0.02
C LEU A 42 17.88 -32.32 0.56
N HIS A 43 17.36 -33.31 -0.15
CA HIS A 43 17.63 -34.72 0.13
C HIS A 43 19.07 -35.07 -0.27
N ASP A 44 19.45 -34.74 -1.51
CA ASP A 44 20.82 -34.90 -2.02
C ASP A 44 21.52 -33.54 -2.06
N LYS A 45 22.68 -33.45 -1.40
CA LYS A 45 23.45 -32.21 -1.28
C LYS A 45 24.36 -32.00 -2.50
N THR A 46 23.75 -31.83 -3.67
CA THR A 46 24.43 -31.55 -4.94
C THR A 46 24.03 -30.18 -5.48
N ASP A 47 24.90 -29.58 -6.31
CA ASP A 47 24.63 -28.28 -6.94
C ASP A 47 23.42 -28.34 -7.88
N GLU A 48 23.24 -29.47 -8.58
CA GLU A 48 22.10 -29.71 -9.47
C GLU A 48 20.77 -29.73 -8.69
N ALA A 49 20.70 -30.48 -7.58
CA ALA A 49 19.51 -30.54 -6.75
C ALA A 49 19.19 -29.17 -6.11
N LEU A 50 20.21 -28.40 -5.73
CA LEU A 50 20.01 -27.03 -5.24
C LEU A 50 19.48 -26.12 -6.34
N TRP A 51 20.05 -26.18 -7.55
CA TRP A 51 19.65 -25.34 -8.67
C TRP A 51 18.20 -25.58 -9.08
N ASP A 52 17.78 -26.85 -9.15
CA ASP A 52 16.40 -27.20 -9.46
C ASP A 52 15.43 -26.58 -8.46
N ARG A 53 15.70 -26.71 -7.15
CA ARG A 53 14.86 -26.10 -6.10
C ARG A 53 14.84 -24.58 -6.17
N LEU A 54 15.98 -23.94 -6.41
CA LEU A 54 16.04 -22.48 -6.56
C LEU A 54 15.25 -22.01 -7.78
N SER A 55 15.25 -22.78 -8.87
CA SER A 55 14.49 -22.44 -10.08
C SER A 55 12.97 -22.49 -9.85
N GLU A 56 12.49 -23.45 -9.05
CA GLU A 56 11.08 -23.56 -8.64
C GLU A 56 10.64 -22.36 -7.78
N MET A 57 11.58 -21.76 -7.03
CA MET A 57 11.32 -20.61 -6.16
C MET A 57 11.26 -19.27 -6.90
N ALA A 58 11.55 -19.21 -8.20
CA ALA A 58 11.59 -17.95 -8.96
C ALA A 58 10.25 -17.16 -8.87
N LEU A 59 9.11 -17.86 -8.92
CA LEU A 59 7.79 -17.24 -8.78
C LEU A 59 7.51 -16.73 -7.37
N ILE A 60 8.01 -17.43 -6.35
CA ILE A 60 7.92 -16.98 -4.95
C ILE A 60 8.73 -15.70 -4.76
N PHE A 61 9.96 -15.66 -5.30
CA PHE A 61 10.82 -14.49 -5.25
C PHE A 61 10.22 -13.29 -5.99
N LEU A 62 9.61 -13.52 -7.15
CA LEU A 62 8.86 -12.48 -7.87
C LEU A 62 7.68 -11.95 -7.03
N GLY A 63 6.91 -12.85 -6.40
CA GLY A 63 5.82 -12.48 -5.50
C GLY A 63 6.28 -11.64 -4.31
N PHE A 64 7.44 -11.97 -3.74
CA PHE A 64 8.11 -11.17 -2.71
C PHE A 64 8.46 -9.77 -3.21
N ILE A 65 9.15 -9.63 -4.35
CA ILE A 65 9.55 -8.31 -4.89
C ILE A 65 8.32 -7.43 -5.17
N ILE A 66 7.26 -8.02 -5.73
CA ILE A 66 6.00 -7.32 -5.99
C ILE A 66 5.38 -6.87 -4.66
N SER A 67 5.32 -7.75 -3.65
CA SER A 67 4.75 -7.44 -2.34
C SER A 67 5.55 -6.37 -1.60
N PHE A 68 6.89 -6.44 -1.63
CA PHE A 68 7.79 -5.42 -1.11
C PHE A 68 7.50 -4.06 -1.76
N GLY A 69 7.40 -4.02 -3.09
CA GLY A 69 7.09 -2.80 -3.84
C GLY A 69 5.72 -2.23 -3.48
N ILE A 70 4.70 -3.07 -3.29
CA ILE A 70 3.35 -2.65 -2.91
C ILE A 70 3.35 -2.07 -1.49
N ILE A 71 3.94 -2.75 -0.50
CA ILE A 71 4.00 -2.22 0.87
C ILE A 71 4.79 -0.92 0.90
N GLY A 72 5.95 -0.86 0.22
CA GLY A 72 6.74 0.36 0.08
C GLY A 72 5.98 1.50 -0.60
N HIS A 73 5.11 1.20 -1.57
CA HIS A 73 4.23 2.19 -2.18
C HIS A 73 3.22 2.77 -1.17
N TYR A 74 2.50 1.91 -0.44
CA TYR A 74 1.56 2.36 0.60
C TYR A 74 2.26 3.18 1.68
N TRP A 75 3.43 2.74 2.12
CA TRP A 75 4.27 3.50 3.05
C TRP A 75 4.64 4.88 2.50
N SER A 76 5.15 4.96 1.27
CA SER A 76 5.54 6.23 0.65
C SER A 76 4.37 7.22 0.52
N VAL A 77 3.18 6.70 0.18
CA VAL A 77 1.95 7.51 0.12
C VAL A 77 1.56 8.00 1.52
N HIS A 78 1.55 7.12 2.52
CA HIS A 78 1.26 7.46 3.91
C HIS A 78 2.22 8.53 4.45
N HIS A 79 3.52 8.29 4.34
CA HIS A 79 4.59 9.18 4.80
C HIS A 79 4.45 10.59 4.21
N ARG A 80 4.16 10.69 2.91
CA ARG A 80 3.95 11.98 2.24
C ARG A 80 2.76 12.76 2.81
N ILE A 81 1.67 12.08 3.18
CA ILE A 81 0.45 12.74 3.70
C ILE A 81 0.62 13.13 5.15
N PHE A 82 1.24 12.26 5.95
CA PHE A 82 1.50 12.52 7.36
C PHE A 82 2.47 13.69 7.53
N GLY A 83 3.35 13.96 6.56
CA GLY A 83 4.13 15.19 6.48
C GLY A 83 3.30 16.49 6.37
N TYR A 84 2.02 16.41 6.00
CA TYR A 84 1.10 17.55 5.98
C TYR A 84 0.13 17.59 7.16
N VAL A 85 0.15 16.60 8.05
CA VAL A 85 -0.73 16.57 9.23
C VAL A 85 -0.22 17.55 10.28
N ASN A 86 -1.09 18.46 10.72
CA ASN A 86 -0.81 19.48 11.74
C ASN A 86 -1.58 19.24 13.06
N LYS A 87 -2.62 18.40 13.02
CA LYS A 87 -3.45 18.09 14.19
C LYS A 87 -3.76 16.61 14.24
N TYR A 88 -3.53 15.99 15.40
CA TYR A 88 -3.96 14.62 15.66
C TYR A 88 -5.30 14.60 16.41
N THR A 89 -6.04 13.50 16.24
CA THR A 89 -7.29 13.23 16.96
C THR A 89 -7.32 11.75 17.35
N SER A 90 -8.10 11.39 18.38
CA SER A 90 -8.27 9.97 18.77
C SER A 90 -8.76 9.11 17.59
N ASN A 91 -9.71 9.61 16.82
CA ASN A 91 -10.23 8.90 15.64
C ASN A 91 -9.15 8.70 14.57
N LEU A 92 -8.24 9.68 14.36
CA LEU A 92 -7.12 9.51 13.43
C LEU A 92 -6.22 8.36 13.86
N ILE A 93 -5.92 8.26 15.16
CA ILE A 93 -5.10 7.17 15.71
C ILE A 93 -5.75 5.82 15.46
N TRP A 94 -7.04 5.66 15.76
CA TRP A 94 -7.75 4.39 15.56
C TRP A 94 -7.87 3.99 14.09
N ILE A 95 -8.12 4.95 13.19
CA ILE A 95 -8.16 4.66 11.75
C ILE A 95 -6.77 4.29 11.24
N ASN A 96 -5.72 4.95 11.72
CA ASN A 96 -4.34 4.60 11.39
C ASN A 96 -3.98 3.20 11.91
N LEU A 97 -4.40 2.84 13.13
CA LEU A 97 -4.21 1.49 13.68
C LEU A 97 -4.95 0.42 12.86
N ALA A 98 -6.18 0.67 12.44
CA ALA A 98 -6.93 -0.25 11.59
C ALA A 98 -6.25 -0.43 10.21
N PHE A 99 -5.70 0.65 9.65
CA PHE A 99 -4.88 0.59 8.45
C PHE A 99 -3.60 -0.24 8.67
N LEU A 100 -2.86 0.02 9.75
CA LEU A 100 -1.66 -0.73 10.08
C LEU A 100 -1.94 -2.22 10.32
N LEU A 101 -3.07 -2.56 10.95
CA LEU A 101 -3.51 -3.94 11.11
C LEU A 101 -3.65 -4.64 9.75
N SER A 102 -4.22 -3.96 8.75
CA SER A 102 -4.34 -4.54 7.40
C SER A 102 -2.97 -4.75 6.73
N VAL A 103 -2.00 -3.89 7.00
CA VAL A 103 -0.63 -3.96 6.44
C VAL A 103 0.15 -5.11 7.07
N VAL A 104 0.08 -5.31 8.40
CA VAL A 104 0.83 -6.40 9.07
C VAL A 104 0.33 -7.80 8.73
N LEU A 105 -0.86 -7.93 8.11
CA LEU A 105 -1.35 -9.20 7.58
C LEU A 105 -0.76 -9.55 6.20
N LEU A 106 -0.16 -8.59 5.50
CA LEU A 106 0.38 -8.80 4.15
C LEU A 106 1.49 -9.85 4.07
N PRO A 107 2.44 -9.93 5.02
CA PRO A 107 3.44 -11.00 4.99
C PRO A 107 2.81 -12.39 4.99
N PHE A 108 1.85 -12.62 5.88
CA PHE A 108 1.14 -13.89 5.95
C PHE A 108 0.36 -14.19 4.66
N SER A 109 -0.45 -13.25 4.18
CA SER A 109 -1.30 -13.50 3.00
C SER A 109 -0.49 -13.64 1.72
N SER A 110 0.62 -12.91 1.60
CA SER A 110 1.58 -13.04 0.49
C SER A 110 2.36 -14.35 0.54
N GLY A 111 2.85 -14.76 1.71
CA GLY A 111 3.52 -16.05 1.90
C GLY A 111 2.61 -17.23 1.58
N LEU A 112 1.37 -17.21 2.08
CA LEU A 112 0.36 -18.21 1.77
C LEU A 112 0.12 -18.32 0.25
N PHE A 113 0.01 -17.18 -0.43
CA PHE A 113 -0.13 -17.16 -1.89
C PHE A 113 1.15 -17.58 -2.62
N GLY A 114 2.34 -17.27 -2.09
CA GLY A 114 3.62 -17.69 -2.66
C GLY A 114 3.77 -19.21 -2.66
N VAL A 115 3.46 -19.85 -1.54
CA VAL A 115 3.55 -21.32 -1.39
C VAL A 115 2.52 -22.04 -2.25
N TYR A 116 1.26 -21.59 -2.25
CA TYR A 116 0.17 -22.33 -2.87
C TYR A 116 -0.35 -21.73 -4.20
N GLY A 117 0.20 -20.61 -4.67
CA GLY A 117 -0.32 -19.86 -5.82
C GLY A 117 -0.15 -20.57 -7.16
N THR A 118 0.81 -21.48 -7.27
CA THR A 118 1.03 -22.33 -8.45
C THR A 118 -0.04 -23.42 -8.59
N TYR A 119 -0.71 -23.82 -7.49
CA TYR A 119 -1.83 -24.76 -7.51
C TYR A 119 -3.10 -24.05 -7.96
N ILE A 120 -3.27 -23.92 -9.27
CA ILE A 120 -4.34 -23.12 -9.90
C ILE A 120 -5.77 -23.54 -9.53
N ASN A 121 -5.97 -24.77 -9.06
CA ASN A 121 -7.26 -25.29 -8.61
C ASN A 121 -7.56 -24.95 -7.13
N MET A 122 -6.58 -24.42 -6.39
CA MET A 122 -6.70 -24.04 -4.99
C MET A 122 -6.90 -22.52 -4.89
N ASN A 123 -8.17 -22.09 -4.84
CA ASN A 123 -8.51 -20.65 -4.83
C ASN A 123 -8.32 -19.96 -3.47
N ILE A 124 -8.34 -20.70 -2.35
CA ILE A 124 -8.28 -20.13 -0.99
C ILE A 124 -7.07 -19.21 -0.75
N PRO A 125 -5.82 -19.60 -1.09
CA PRO A 125 -4.66 -18.72 -0.96
C PRO A 125 -4.84 -17.40 -1.72
N TYR A 126 -5.42 -17.48 -2.92
CA TYR A 126 -5.63 -16.31 -3.74
C TYR A 126 -6.71 -15.40 -3.17
N ILE A 127 -7.82 -15.97 -2.70
CA ILE A 127 -8.91 -15.23 -2.02
C ILE A 127 -8.37 -14.48 -0.81
N ILE A 128 -7.59 -15.12 0.05
CA ILE A 128 -7.03 -14.50 1.27
C ILE A 128 -6.10 -13.33 0.90
N TYR A 129 -5.22 -13.51 -0.08
CA TYR A 129 -4.34 -12.45 -0.56
C TYR A 129 -5.10 -11.26 -1.16
N VAL A 130 -6.06 -11.52 -2.05
CA VAL A 130 -6.88 -10.46 -2.66
C VAL A 130 -7.75 -9.75 -1.62
N ALA A 131 -8.34 -10.47 -0.66
CA ALA A 131 -9.11 -9.89 0.42
C ALA A 131 -8.24 -8.98 1.30
N ASN A 132 -7.02 -9.40 1.65
CA ASN A 132 -6.10 -8.57 2.41
C ASN A 132 -5.69 -7.31 1.62
N MET A 133 -5.37 -7.43 0.33
CA MET A 133 -5.07 -6.27 -0.53
C MET A 133 -6.25 -5.31 -0.65
N ALA A 134 -7.47 -5.82 -0.80
CA ALA A 134 -8.68 -5.02 -0.81
C ALA A 134 -8.90 -4.30 0.53
N LEU A 135 -8.64 -4.97 1.65
CA LEU A 135 -8.69 -4.38 2.99
C LEU A 135 -7.68 -3.24 3.15
N VAL A 136 -6.44 -3.42 2.69
CA VAL A 136 -5.40 -2.37 2.73
C VAL A 136 -5.82 -1.16 1.89
N GLY A 137 -6.31 -1.39 0.67
CA GLY A 137 -6.82 -0.32 -0.19
C GLY A 137 -8.00 0.44 0.44
N LEU A 138 -8.96 -0.29 1.01
CA LEU A 138 -10.11 0.29 1.72
C LEU A 138 -9.67 1.12 2.91
N MET A 139 -8.83 0.58 3.79
CA MET A 139 -8.36 1.28 4.98
C MET A 139 -7.53 2.51 4.62
N ASN A 140 -6.73 2.46 3.56
CA ASN A 140 -6.00 3.61 3.07
C ASN A 140 -6.96 4.73 2.59
N ILE A 141 -8.06 4.38 1.92
CA ILE A 141 -9.07 5.37 1.48
C ILE A 141 -9.83 5.95 2.66
N LEU A 142 -10.17 5.14 3.66
CA LEU A 142 -10.80 5.63 4.89
C LEU A 142 -9.90 6.60 5.62
N LEU A 143 -8.60 6.30 5.73
CA LEU A 143 -7.59 7.19 6.29
C LEU A 143 -7.47 8.48 5.47
N TRP A 144 -7.31 8.39 4.14
CA TRP A 144 -7.25 9.52 3.22
C TRP A 144 -8.49 10.41 3.31
N GLY A 145 -9.67 9.82 3.23
CA GLY A 145 -10.94 10.52 3.35
C GLY A 145 -11.12 11.14 4.72
N TYR A 146 -10.55 10.52 5.76
CA TYR A 146 -10.58 11.07 7.10
C TYR A 146 -9.73 12.35 7.22
N VAL A 147 -8.48 12.31 6.77
CA VAL A 147 -7.51 13.42 6.89
C VAL A 147 -7.79 14.54 5.90
N SER A 148 -8.28 14.22 4.70
CA SER A 148 -8.48 15.20 3.62
C SER A 148 -9.77 16.02 3.75
N LYS A 149 -10.61 15.75 4.76
CA LYS A 149 -11.88 16.46 4.93
C LYS A 149 -11.64 17.89 5.46
N PRO A 150 -11.95 18.96 4.68
CA PRO A 150 -11.60 20.33 5.05
C PRO A 150 -12.18 20.77 6.41
N SER A 151 -13.40 20.30 6.73
CA SER A 151 -14.08 20.62 7.99
C SER A 151 -13.32 20.19 9.26
N ARG A 152 -12.32 19.30 9.15
CA ARG A 152 -11.56 18.77 10.28
C ARG A 152 -10.26 19.52 10.56
N LYS A 153 -9.77 20.32 9.61
CA LYS A 153 -8.53 21.12 9.73
C LYS A 153 -7.34 20.28 10.26
N ILE A 154 -7.22 19.04 9.78
CA ILE A 154 -6.14 18.12 10.16
C ILE A 154 -4.86 18.45 9.41
N LEU A 155 -4.99 18.79 8.13
CA LEU A 155 -3.87 19.10 7.24
C LEU A 155 -3.48 20.58 7.33
N THR A 156 -2.22 20.89 7.06
CA THR A 156 -1.66 22.25 6.98
C THR A 156 -2.33 23.10 5.90
N HIS A 157 -2.73 22.47 4.80
CA HIS A 157 -3.40 23.11 3.67
C HIS A 157 -4.44 22.17 3.08
N GLU A 158 -5.40 22.72 2.34
CA GLU A 158 -6.38 21.92 1.62
C GLU A 158 -5.74 21.23 0.42
N ILE A 159 -5.97 19.92 0.30
CA ILE A 159 -5.52 19.14 -0.85
C ILE A 159 -6.55 19.29 -1.97
N SER A 160 -6.08 19.57 -3.19
CA SER A 160 -6.98 19.70 -4.33
C SER A 160 -7.78 18.41 -4.58
N PRO A 161 -9.06 18.50 -4.98
CA PRO A 161 -9.88 17.32 -5.27
C PRO A 161 -9.25 16.39 -6.32
N SER A 162 -8.49 16.94 -7.27
CA SER A 162 -7.77 16.15 -8.27
C SER A 162 -6.65 15.30 -7.67
N ARG A 163 -5.94 15.79 -6.64
CA ARG A 163 -4.93 15.02 -5.91
C ARG A 163 -5.56 13.94 -5.04
N ILE A 164 -6.70 14.21 -4.42
CA ILE A 164 -7.47 13.20 -3.68
C ILE A 164 -7.89 12.07 -4.64
N ARG A 165 -8.45 12.40 -5.81
CA ARG A 165 -8.79 11.41 -6.84
C ARG A 165 -7.59 10.58 -7.31
N LEU A 166 -6.43 11.21 -7.49
CA LEU A 166 -5.21 10.50 -7.85
C LEU A 166 -4.77 9.52 -6.75
N GLY A 167 -4.86 9.92 -5.47
CA GLY A 167 -4.57 9.05 -4.33
C GLY A 167 -5.52 7.85 -4.26
N ILE A 168 -6.82 8.08 -4.43
CA ILE A 168 -7.84 7.02 -4.49
C ILE A 168 -7.56 6.07 -5.65
N TYR A 169 -7.27 6.60 -6.84
CA TYR A 169 -6.94 5.78 -8.01
C TYR A 169 -5.74 4.87 -7.74
N ARG A 170 -4.62 5.43 -7.24
CA ARG A 170 -3.43 4.65 -6.90
C ARG A 170 -3.72 3.56 -5.86
N SER A 171 -4.59 3.86 -4.90
CA SER A 171 -4.96 2.93 -3.82
C SER A 171 -5.86 1.78 -4.29
N LEU A 172 -6.67 2.00 -5.33
CA LEU A 172 -7.70 1.06 -5.78
C LEU A 172 -7.33 0.26 -7.01
N VAL A 173 -6.42 0.74 -7.86
CA VAL A 173 -6.08 0.03 -9.11
C VAL A 173 -5.61 -1.39 -8.84
N VAL A 174 -4.70 -1.58 -7.89
CA VAL A 174 -4.18 -2.90 -7.52
C VAL A 174 -5.30 -3.82 -7.01
N PRO A 175 -6.04 -3.50 -5.93
CA PRO A 175 -7.07 -4.40 -5.44
C PRO A 175 -8.21 -4.63 -6.43
N ILE A 176 -8.59 -3.64 -7.24
CA ILE A 176 -9.62 -3.82 -8.29
C ILE A 176 -9.15 -4.83 -9.35
N ILE A 177 -7.92 -4.68 -9.86
CA ILE A 177 -7.38 -5.63 -10.85
C ILE A 177 -7.26 -7.03 -10.24
N LEU A 178 -6.85 -7.13 -8.97
CA LEU A 178 -6.79 -8.41 -8.26
C LEU A 178 -8.17 -9.05 -8.04
N ILE A 179 -9.20 -8.26 -7.72
CA ILE A 179 -10.59 -8.74 -7.60
C ILE A 179 -11.08 -9.25 -8.95
N ILE A 180 -10.86 -8.49 -10.04
CA ILE A 180 -11.22 -8.94 -11.40
C ILE A 180 -10.50 -10.25 -11.72
N SER A 181 -9.21 -10.32 -11.44
CA SER A 181 -8.41 -11.52 -11.63
C SER A 181 -8.92 -12.72 -10.83
N LEU A 182 -9.29 -12.52 -9.57
CA LEU A 182 -9.91 -13.55 -8.73
C LEU A 182 -11.25 -14.02 -9.30
N LEU A 183 -12.11 -13.12 -9.78
CA LEU A 183 -13.38 -13.52 -10.38
C LEU A 183 -13.17 -14.35 -11.66
N VAL A 184 -12.18 -13.98 -12.48
CA VAL A 184 -11.80 -14.74 -13.68
C VAL A 184 -11.21 -16.11 -13.30
N SER A 185 -10.55 -16.25 -12.15
CA SER A 185 -9.89 -17.51 -11.77
C SER A 185 -10.85 -18.67 -11.54
N PHE A 186 -12.13 -18.40 -11.26
CA PHE A 186 -13.16 -19.44 -11.13
C PHE A 186 -13.58 -20.06 -12.47
N ILE A 187 -13.33 -19.38 -13.59
CA ILE A 187 -13.71 -19.83 -14.93
C ILE A 187 -12.48 -20.21 -15.74
N LEU A 188 -11.45 -19.35 -15.71
CA LEU A 188 -10.22 -19.43 -16.50
C LEU A 188 -9.00 -19.26 -15.58
N PRO A 189 -8.66 -20.27 -14.74
CA PRO A 189 -7.66 -20.14 -13.68
C PRO A 189 -6.26 -19.79 -14.20
N VAL A 190 -5.88 -20.32 -15.37
CA VAL A 190 -4.59 -20.02 -16.00
C VAL A 190 -4.53 -18.56 -16.47
N PHE A 191 -5.55 -18.08 -17.19
CA PHE A 191 -5.59 -16.71 -17.71
C PHE A 191 -5.68 -15.67 -16.60
N ALA A 192 -6.39 -15.98 -15.51
CA ALA A 192 -6.46 -15.12 -14.35
C ALA A 192 -5.07 -14.75 -13.80
N ARG A 193 -4.13 -15.71 -13.73
CA ARG A 193 -2.77 -15.45 -13.23
C ARG A 193 -1.99 -14.41 -14.03
N PHE A 194 -2.37 -14.16 -15.30
CA PHE A 194 -1.74 -13.15 -16.13
C PHE A 194 -2.33 -11.74 -15.97
N ILE A 195 -3.56 -11.61 -15.46
CA ILE A 195 -4.24 -10.31 -15.30
C ILE A 195 -3.45 -9.32 -14.42
N PRO A 196 -2.84 -9.72 -13.28
CA PRO A 196 -2.06 -8.81 -12.45
C PRO A 196 -0.86 -8.16 -13.16
N PHE A 197 -0.31 -8.76 -14.23
CA PHE A 197 0.76 -8.16 -15.01
C PHE A 197 0.32 -6.90 -15.78
N THR A 198 -0.98 -6.64 -15.87
CA THR A 198 -1.51 -5.38 -16.43
C THR A 198 -1.41 -4.19 -15.45
N ILE A 199 -1.18 -4.44 -14.15
CA ILE A 199 -1.14 -3.39 -13.12
C ILE A 199 -0.15 -2.26 -13.46
N PRO A 200 1.13 -2.52 -13.83
CA PRO A 200 2.06 -1.46 -14.16
C PRO A 200 1.59 -0.60 -15.35
N LEU A 201 0.98 -1.23 -16.35
CA LEU A 201 0.45 -0.57 -17.54
C LEU A 201 -0.70 0.38 -17.17
N VAL A 202 -1.67 -0.14 -16.41
CA VAL A 202 -2.84 0.62 -15.96
C VAL A 202 -2.42 1.79 -15.08
N LEU A 203 -1.50 1.56 -14.14
CA LEU A 203 -0.92 2.63 -13.33
C LEU A 203 -0.24 3.67 -14.22
N HIS A 204 0.66 3.29 -15.12
CA HIS A 204 1.39 4.23 -15.97
C HIS A 204 0.48 5.15 -16.80
N TYR A 205 -0.50 4.58 -17.53
CA TYR A 205 -1.39 5.36 -18.38
C TYR A 205 -2.44 6.14 -17.59
N GLY A 206 -3.03 5.53 -16.56
CA GLY A 206 -4.03 6.18 -15.72
C GLY A 206 -3.45 7.35 -14.91
N MET A 207 -2.24 7.17 -14.36
CA MET A 207 -1.52 8.22 -13.65
C MET A 207 -1.22 9.40 -14.56
N ARG A 208 -0.67 9.18 -15.76
CA ARG A 208 -0.36 10.28 -16.69
C ARG A 208 -1.55 11.19 -16.97
N ARG A 209 -2.76 10.63 -17.09
CA ARG A 209 -3.99 11.42 -17.31
C ARG A 209 -4.42 12.19 -16.06
N LEU A 210 -4.36 11.55 -14.89
CA LEU A 210 -4.81 12.13 -13.62
C LEU A 210 -3.80 13.15 -13.06
N GLU A 211 -2.50 12.91 -13.22
CA GLU A 211 -1.42 13.82 -12.85
C GLU A 211 -1.50 15.11 -13.63
N ARG A 212 -1.67 15.05 -14.96
CA ARG A 212 -1.91 16.24 -15.79
C ARG A 212 -3.10 17.07 -15.29
N LYS A 213 -4.21 16.41 -14.90
CA LYS A 213 -5.37 17.10 -14.33
C LYS A 213 -5.07 17.68 -12.94
N ALA A 214 -4.30 16.98 -12.11
CA ALA A 214 -3.96 17.42 -10.76
C ALA A 214 -2.92 18.55 -10.72
N ASP A 215 -2.06 18.63 -11.74
CA ASP A 215 -1.09 19.72 -11.88
C ASP A 215 -1.70 20.98 -12.47
N ASN A 216 -2.75 20.85 -13.27
CA ASN A 216 -3.51 21.96 -13.86
C ASN A 216 -4.67 22.46 -12.96
N ASP A 217 -4.78 21.98 -11.72
CA ASP A 217 -5.87 22.32 -10.80
C ASP A 217 -5.68 23.74 -10.21
N PRO A 218 -6.66 24.66 -10.34
CA PRO A 218 -6.51 26.07 -9.97
C PRO A 218 -6.20 26.35 -8.49
N LEU A 219 -6.50 25.41 -7.58
CA LEU A 219 -6.09 25.50 -6.17
C LEU A 219 -4.56 25.49 -5.99
N LYS A 220 -3.81 24.92 -6.95
CA LYS A 220 -2.33 24.95 -6.99
C LYS A 220 -1.83 26.30 -7.55
N THR A 221 -2.57 26.91 -8.47
CA THR A 221 -2.18 28.17 -9.14
C THR A 221 -2.31 29.39 -8.22
N GLN A 222 -3.23 29.36 -7.25
CA GLN A 222 -3.37 30.45 -6.26
C GLN A 222 -2.24 30.49 -5.23
N THR A 223 -1.67 29.34 -4.84
CA THR A 223 -0.54 29.27 -3.90
C THR A 223 0.77 29.73 -4.52
N THR A 224 0.98 29.54 -5.83
CA THR A 224 2.16 30.04 -6.55
C THR A 224 2.10 31.53 -6.88
N ASN A 225 0.90 32.12 -6.97
CA ASN A 225 0.75 33.54 -7.28
C ASN A 225 0.73 34.44 -6.03
N SER A 226 0.59 33.90 -4.82
CA SER A 226 0.69 34.68 -3.58
C SER A 226 2.10 34.74 -2.99
N THR A 227 3.08 34.11 -3.64
CA THR A 227 4.51 34.08 -3.25
C THR A 227 5.42 34.81 -4.24
N LYS A 228 4.84 35.57 -5.18
CA LYS A 228 5.57 36.53 -6.03
C LYS A 228 5.22 37.95 -5.66
#